data_AF-A0A8J7J3X5-F1
#
_entry.id   AF-A0A8J7J3X5-F1
#
_cell.length_a   1.000
_cell.length_b   1.000
_cell.length_c   1.000
_cell.angle_alpha   90.00
_cell.angle_beta   90.00
_cell.angle_gamma   90.00
#
_symmetry.space_group_name_H-M   'P 1'
#
loop_
_entity.id
_entity.type
_entity.pdbx_description
1 polymer ?
#
loop_
_entity_poly.entity_id
_entity_poly.type
_entity_poly.pdbx_seq_one_letter_code
_entity_poly.pdbx_strand_id
1 'polypeptide(L)'
;MLSTVTTIIGWAAVIFMLAVTVLLAMNKQTGLKLIQHRPEMLPQALLVRYAGLTLLALLAVLINAPTILFAMLLSFAVIGLGDAFIYRRAGHPFWLHLFGGGAAFIGAIIAFFAIP
;
A
#
# COMPACT_ATOMS: atom_id res chain seq x y z
N MET A 1 5.79 -16.68 -22.91
CA MET A 1 7.16 -16.14 -22.66
C MET A 1 7.14 -14.79 -21.98
N LEU A 2 6.32 -13.82 -22.42
CA LEU A 2 6.22 -12.51 -21.76
C LEU A 2 5.70 -12.62 -20.31
N SER A 3 4.71 -13.48 -20.08
CA SER A 3 4.13 -13.75 -18.75
C SER A 3 5.18 -14.22 -17.74
N THR A 4 6.04 -15.17 -18.10
CA THR A 4 7.10 -15.69 -17.24
C THR A 4 8.09 -14.61 -16.82
N VAL A 5 8.52 -13.76 -17.76
CA VAL A 5 9.44 -12.64 -17.49
C VAL A 5 8.79 -11.62 -16.56
N THR A 6 7.54 -11.24 -16.82
CA THR A 6 6.80 -10.31 -15.95
C THR A 6 6.55 -10.87 -14.56
N THR A 7 6.34 -12.19 -14.44
CA THR A 7 6.19 -12.88 -13.15
C THR A 7 7.49 -12.84 -12.34
N ILE A 8 8.64 -13.12 -12.97
CA ILE A 8 9.95 -13.05 -12.28
C ILE A 8 10.24 -11.64 -11.78
N ILE A 9 10.01 -10.62 -12.61
CA ILE A 9 10.18 -9.21 -12.22
C ILE A 9 9.23 -8.83 -11.09
N GLY A 10 7.97 -9.26 -11.16
CA GLY A 10 6.98 -9.05 -10.10
C GLY A 10 7.43 -9.63 -8.76
N TRP A 11 7.92 -10.87 -8.76
CA TRP A 11 8.45 -11.50 -7.54
C TRP A 11 9.70 -10.81 -7.01
N ALA A 12 10.62 -10.36 -7.87
CA ALA A 12 11.78 -9.58 -7.44
C ALA A 12 11.35 -8.26 -6.77
N ALA A 13 10.35 -7.56 -7.31
CA ALA A 13 9.79 -6.36 -6.71
C ALA A 13 9.14 -6.66 -5.35
N VAL A 14 8.40 -7.76 -5.22
CA VAL A 14 7.81 -8.20 -3.94
C VAL A 14 8.89 -8.47 -2.90
N ILE A 15 9.94 -9.23 -3.25
CA ILE A 15 11.05 -9.55 -2.33
C ILE A 15 11.75 -8.28 -1.86
N PHE A 16 12.03 -7.36 -2.80
CA PHE A 16 12.65 -6.08 -2.47
C PHE A 16 11.77 -5.26 -1.51
N MET A 17 10.48 -5.10 -1.82
CA MET A 17 9.54 -4.36 -0.98
C MET A 17 9.38 -5.00 0.40
N LEU A 18 9.38 -6.32 0.48
CA LEU A 18 9.35 -7.07 1.73
C LEU A 18 10.61 -6.79 2.56
N ALA A 19 11.79 -6.83 1.95
CA ALA A 19 13.05 -6.53 2.63
C ALA A 19 13.08 -5.09 3.18
N VAL A 20 12.63 -4.11 2.39
CA VAL A 20 12.48 -2.71 2.84
C VAL A 20 11.51 -2.61 4.02
N THR A 21 10.37 -3.31 3.95
CA THR A 21 9.36 -3.32 5.01
C THR A 21 9.94 -3.88 6.32
N VAL A 22 10.61 -5.03 6.27
CA VAL A 22 11.23 -5.66 7.44
C VAL A 22 12.29 -4.74 8.05
N LEU A 23 13.15 -4.15 7.22
CA LEU A 23 14.20 -3.24 7.67
C LEU A 23 13.63 -2.02 8.43
N LEU A 24 12.59 -1.39 7.87
CA LEU A 24 11.90 -0.28 8.52
C LEU A 24 11.17 -0.70 9.80
N ALA A 25 10.63 -1.92 9.86
CA ALA A 25 9.96 -2.46 11.04
C ALA A 25 10.93 -2.72 12.20
N MET A 26 12.14 -3.22 11.92
CA MET A 26 13.15 -3.52 12.94
C MET A 26 13.90 -2.28 13.43
N ASN A 27 14.25 -1.36 12.53
CA ASN A 27 14.88 -0.09 12.90
C ASN A 27 14.50 1.00 11.88
N LYS A 28 13.49 1.80 12.24
CA LYS A 28 12.94 2.85 11.39
C LYS A 28 14.01 3.84 10.90
N GLN A 29 14.95 4.24 11.75
CA GLN A 29 15.96 5.23 11.39
C GLN A 29 17.00 4.66 10.42
N THR A 30 17.54 3.47 10.71
CA THR A 30 18.48 2.79 9.81
C THR A 30 17.81 2.43 8.48
N GLY A 31 16.57 1.97 8.53
CA GLY A 31 15.80 1.62 7.34
C GLY A 31 15.56 2.81 6.43
N LEU A 32 15.12 3.95 6.98
CA LEU A 32 14.95 5.18 6.21
C LEU A 32 16.28 5.63 5.58
N LYS A 33 17.38 5.58 6.34
CA LYS A 33 18.72 5.92 5.84
C LYS A 33 19.15 5.04 4.65
N LEU A 34 18.90 3.74 4.71
CA LEU A 34 19.29 2.79 3.66
C LEU A 34 18.51 3.01 2.35
N ILE A 35 17.22 3.39 2.44
CA ILE A 35 16.44 3.81 1.27
C ILE A 35 16.55 5.31 0.98
N GLN A 36 17.58 5.97 1.55
CA GLN A 36 17.89 7.39 1.35
C GLN A 36 16.74 8.34 1.69
N HIS A 37 15.77 7.90 2.48
CA HIS A 37 14.67 8.73 2.95
C HIS A 37 15.09 9.50 4.20
N ARG A 38 14.67 10.76 4.23
CA ARG A 38 14.84 11.65 5.37
C ARG A 38 13.47 11.89 6.04
N PRO A 39 13.33 11.73 7.37
CA PRO A 39 12.05 11.92 8.06
C PRO A 39 11.38 13.26 7.77
N GLU A 40 12.17 14.32 7.65
CA GLU A 40 11.72 15.68 7.36
C GLU A 40 11.13 15.86 5.94
N MET A 41 11.46 14.96 5.01
CA MET A 41 10.95 14.95 3.63
C MET A 41 9.76 14.00 3.44
N LEU A 42 9.30 13.32 4.50
CA LEU A 42 8.19 12.37 4.42
C LEU A 42 6.89 12.98 3.87
N PRO A 43 6.49 14.23 4.22
CA PRO A 43 5.28 14.82 3.65
C PRO A 43 5.32 14.90 2.12
N GLN A 44 6.44 15.33 1.54
CA GLN A 44 6.61 15.45 0.10
C GLN A 44 6.67 14.07 -0.58
N ALA A 45 7.37 13.10 0.02
CA ALA A 45 7.42 11.74 -0.49
C ALA A 45 6.03 11.07 -0.47
N LEU A 46 5.25 11.29 0.59
CA LEU A 46 3.89 10.78 0.71
C LEU A 46 2.95 11.44 -0.32
N LEU A 47 3.08 12.75 -0.57
CA LEU A 47 2.30 13.45 -1.59
C LEU A 47 2.43 12.76 -2.96
N VAL A 48 3.66 12.50 -3.40
CA VAL A 48 3.92 11.86 -4.70
C VAL A 48 3.40 10.41 -4.71
N ARG A 49 3.54 9.67 -3.60
CA ARG A 49 2.98 8.30 -3.48
C ARG A 49 1.46 8.31 -3.61
N TYR A 50 0.75 9.20 -2.90
CA TYR A 50 -0.70 9.29 -2.99
C TYR A 50 -1.16 9.74 -4.38
N ALA A 51 -0.45 10.67 -5.03
CA ALA A 51 -0.74 11.05 -6.40
C ALA A 51 -0.60 9.86 -7.38
N GLY A 52 0.50 9.10 -7.27
CA GLY A 52 0.72 7.90 -8.09
C GLY A 52 -0.32 6.80 -7.85
N LEU A 53 -0.68 6.54 -6.59
CA LEU A 53 -1.73 5.60 -6.23
C LEU A 53 -3.11 6.03 -6.73
N THR A 54 -3.40 7.34 -6.72
CA THR A 54 -4.63 7.91 -7.30
C THR A 54 -4.68 7.66 -8.80
N LEU A 55 -3.57 7.89 -9.51
CA LEU A 55 -3.48 7.60 -10.94
C LEU A 55 -3.65 6.11 -11.22
N LEU A 56 -3.04 5.22 -10.44
CA LEU A 56 -3.22 3.78 -10.59
C LEU A 56 -4.68 3.37 -10.39
N ALA A 57 -5.34 3.90 -9.36
CA ALA A 57 -6.75 3.66 -9.11
C ALA A 57 -7.63 4.11 -10.28
N LEU A 58 -7.37 5.32 -10.79
CA LEU A 58 -8.07 5.88 -11.94
C LEU A 58 -7.90 4.99 -13.18
N LEU A 59 -6.67 4.58 -13.49
CA LEU A 59 -6.39 3.72 -14.63
C LEU A 59 -7.06 2.35 -14.49
N ALA A 60 -7.03 1.74 -13.30
CA ALA A 60 -7.70 0.46 -13.04
C ALA A 60 -9.21 0.53 -13.29
N VAL A 61 -9.85 1.66 -12.94
CA VAL A 61 -11.27 1.91 -13.24
C VAL A 61 -11.47 2.11 -14.75
N LEU A 62 -10.66 2.96 -15.40
CA LEU A 62 -10.81 3.30 -16.82
C LEU A 62 -10.66 2.09 -17.75
N ILE A 63 -9.74 1.16 -17.44
CA ILE A 63 -9.53 -0.04 -18.24
C ILE A 63 -10.40 -1.23 -17.80
N ASN A 64 -11.30 -1.01 -16.83
CA ASN A 64 -12.15 -2.03 -16.23
C ASN A 64 -11.36 -3.26 -15.73
N ALA A 65 -10.34 -3.02 -14.89
CA ALA A 65 -9.49 -4.05 -14.30
C ALA A 65 -9.83 -4.28 -12.81
N PRO A 66 -10.93 -4.99 -12.49
CA PRO A 66 -11.39 -5.21 -11.11
C PRO A 66 -10.35 -5.95 -10.26
N THR A 67 -9.51 -6.82 -10.86
CA THR A 67 -8.43 -7.51 -10.14
C THR A 67 -7.36 -6.54 -9.62
N ILE A 68 -6.98 -5.53 -10.39
CA ILE A 68 -6.00 -4.52 -9.96
C ILE A 68 -6.62 -3.65 -8.87
N LEU A 69 -7.86 -3.22 -9.07
CA LEU A 69 -8.59 -2.41 -8.10
C LEU A 69 -8.77 -3.15 -6.77
N PHE A 70 -9.11 -4.45 -6.81
CA PHE A 70 -9.19 -5.32 -5.65
C PHE A 70 -7.86 -5.39 -4.90
N ALA A 71 -6.77 -5.75 -5.59
CA ALA A 71 -5.45 -5.89 -4.97
C ALA A 71 -4.99 -4.59 -4.30
N MET A 72 -5.24 -3.45 -4.94
CA MET A 72 -4.89 -2.14 -4.43
C MET A 72 -5.74 -1.75 -3.21
N LEU A 73 -7.07 -1.89 -3.28
CA LEU A 73 -7.97 -1.58 -2.16
C LEU A 73 -7.71 -2.49 -0.95
N LEU A 74 -7.44 -3.77 -1.18
CA LEU A 74 -7.07 -4.70 -0.12
C LEU A 74 -5.74 -4.29 0.54
N SER A 75 -4.77 -3.84 -0.25
CA SER A 75 -3.50 -3.31 0.28
C SER A 75 -3.73 -2.07 1.16
N PHE A 76 -4.60 -1.15 0.74
CA PHE A 76 -4.96 0.02 1.55
C PHE A 76 -5.71 -0.35 2.82
N ALA A 77 -6.57 -1.37 2.77
CA ALA A 77 -7.23 -1.91 3.96
C ALA A 77 -6.22 -2.42 4.98
N VAL A 78 -5.24 -3.22 4.53
CA VAL A 78 -4.17 -3.73 5.41
C VAL A 78 -3.38 -2.60 6.04
N ILE A 79 -2.98 -1.60 5.26
CA ILE A 79 -2.21 -0.44 5.77
C ILE A 79 -3.05 0.37 6.75
N GLY A 80 -4.27 0.77 6.37
CA GLY A 80 -5.14 1.61 7.20
C GLY A 80 -5.56 0.92 8.51
N LEU A 81 -5.97 -0.35 8.46
CA LEU A 81 -6.33 -1.09 9.67
C LEU A 81 -5.11 -1.40 10.54
N GLY A 82 -3.95 -1.67 9.94
CA GLY A 82 -2.67 -1.82 10.64
C GLY A 82 -2.27 -0.54 11.37
N ASP A 83 -2.30 0.60 10.69
CA ASP A 83 -2.04 1.91 11.29
C ASP A 83 -3.02 2.21 12.41
N ALA A 84 -4.32 1.91 12.21
CA ALA A 84 -5.33 2.08 13.23
C ALA A 84 -5.00 1.29 14.50
N PHE A 85 -4.58 0.03 14.35
CA PHE A 85 -4.16 -0.82 15.45
C PHE A 85 -2.93 -0.26 16.17
N ILE A 86 -1.89 0.13 15.42
CA ILE A 86 -0.64 0.68 15.96
C ILE A 86 -0.91 1.97 16.74
N TYR A 87 -1.64 2.92 16.16
CA TYR A 87 -1.95 4.20 16.78
C TYR A 87 -2.84 4.03 18.00
N ARG A 88 -3.85 3.15 17.93
CA ARG A 88 -4.70 2.83 19.09
C ARG A 88 -3.87 2.30 20.26
N ARG A 89 -2.93 1.38 19.98
CA ARG A 89 -2.05 0.78 20.99
C ARG A 89 -1.09 1.81 21.60
N ALA A 90 -0.64 2.77 20.81
CA ALA A 90 0.25 3.85 21.26
C ALA A 90 -0.49 5.03 21.94
N GLY A 91 -1.83 4.99 22.05
CA GLY A 91 -2.61 6.07 22.67
C GLY A 91 -2.79 7.31 21.80
N HIS A 92 -2.61 7.19 20.48
CA HIS A 92 -2.78 8.27 19.51
C HIS A 92 -4.13 8.21 18.77
N PRO A 93 -4.60 9.31 18.18
CA PRO A 93 -5.80 9.31 17.33
C PRO A 93 -5.67 8.30 16.18
N PHE A 94 -6.67 7.44 16.01
CA PHE A 94 -6.61 6.31 15.06
C PHE A 94 -7.86 6.21 14.18
N TRP A 95 -8.93 6.95 14.49
CA TRP A 95 -10.24 6.80 13.85
C TRP A 95 -10.21 7.00 12.33
N LEU A 96 -9.40 7.93 11.83
CA LEU A 96 -9.24 8.15 10.39
C LEU A 96 -8.64 6.92 9.69
N HIS A 97 -7.64 6.29 10.31
CA HIS A 97 -7.05 5.06 9.79
C HIS A 97 -8.05 3.91 9.82
N LEU A 98 -8.85 3.80 10.89
CA LEU A 98 -9.87 2.76 11.02
C LEU A 98 -10.95 2.90 9.95
N PHE A 99 -11.53 4.10 9.78
CA PHE A 99 -12.57 4.34 8.79
C PHE A 99 -12.03 4.23 7.37
N GLY A 100 -10.85 4.79 7.09
CA GLY A 100 -10.21 4.68 5.78
C GLY A 100 -9.90 3.23 5.41
N GLY A 101 -9.27 2.48 6.33
CA GLY A 101 -8.97 1.07 6.15
C GLY A 101 -10.23 0.20 6.02
N GLY A 102 -11.26 0.47 6.83
CA GLY A 102 -12.55 -0.22 6.76
C GLY A 102 -13.29 0.03 5.44
N ALA A 103 -13.34 1.27 4.97
CA ALA A 103 -13.93 1.61 3.68
C ALA A 103 -13.17 0.95 2.52
N ALA A 104 -11.83 0.95 2.56
CA ALA A 104 -11.02 0.25 1.59
C ALA A 104 -11.27 -1.27 1.59
N PHE A 105 -11.45 -1.89 2.78
CA PHE A 105 -11.76 -3.30 2.90
C PHE A 105 -13.10 -3.66 2.24
N ILE A 106 -14.14 -2.87 2.51
CA ILE A 106 -15.46 -3.05 1.90
C ILE A 106 -15.35 -2.89 0.38
N GLY A 107 -14.65 -1.85 -0.10
CA GLY A 107 -14.41 -1.63 -1.53
C GLY A 107 -13.66 -2.79 -2.18
N ALA A 108 -12.68 -3.38 -1.49
CA ALA A 108 -11.97 -4.56 -1.97
C ALA A 108 -12.91 -5.76 -2.13
N ILE A 109 -13.78 -6.04 -1.15
CA ILE A 109 -14.77 -7.12 -1.26
C ILE A 109 -15.67 -6.91 -2.48
N ILE A 110 -16.16 -5.69 -2.69
CA ILE A 110 -16.98 -5.36 -3.87
C ILE A 110 -16.21 -5.60 -5.17
N ALA A 111 -14.97 -5.11 -5.25
CA ALA A 111 -14.12 -5.28 -6.44
C ALA A 111 -13.80 -6.76 -6.71
N PHE A 112 -13.62 -7.58 -5.68
CA PHE A 112 -13.40 -9.03 -5.81
C PHE A 112 -14.57 -9.73 -6.50
N PHE A 113 -15.82 -9.41 -6.12
CA PHE A 113 -17.01 -9.96 -6.76
C PHE A 113 -17.26 -9.43 -8.18
N ALA A 114 -16.55 -8.39 -8.61
CA ALA A 114 -16.58 -7.87 -9.97
C ALA A 114 -15.50 -8.50 -10.87
N ILE A 115 -14.63 -9.38 -10.34
CA ILE A 115 -13.63 -10.10 -11.13
C ILE A 115 -14.35 -11.17 -11.98
N PRO A 116 -14.15 -11.20 -13.31
CA PRO A 116 -14.76 -12.19 -14.20
C PRO A 116 -14.32 -13.63 -13.94
#